data_AF-A0AA96LV04-F1
#
_entry.id   AF-A0AA96LV04-F1
#
_cell.length_a   1.000
_cell.length_b   1.000
_cell.length_c   1.000
_cell.angle_alpha   90.00
_cell.angle_beta   90.00
_cell.angle_gamma   90.00
#
_symmetry.space_group_name_H-M   'P 1'
#
loop_
_entity.id
_entity.type
_entity.pdbx_description
1 polymer ?
#
loop_
_entity_poly.entity_id
_entity_poly.type
_entity_poly.pdbx_seq_one_letter_code
_entity_poly.pdbx_strand_id
1 'polypeptide(L)'
;MSFKMLKEAERYYDMVDGRGDQGAKYKVKFDFYYLCLMAGFHFRELGSESQNQEIKKTAYFVDYYPEAYRDKIDLIVGLLIDAEMERKAITSTDKKGIELLMVSLIDHLSVTKLSSKGHEFLNDYAVGGYNRIKDAIPATSELEVFMIMYSKLLNNSA
;
A
#
# COMPACT_ATOMS: atom_id res chain seq x y z
N MET A 1 -1.50 4.28 -14.86
CA MET A 1 -1.43 5.15 -13.66
C MET A 1 -0.27 4.66 -12.80
N SER A 2 0.13 5.44 -11.79
CA SER A 2 1.42 5.30 -11.08
C SER A 2 1.22 5.26 -9.56
N PHE A 3 2.24 4.94 -8.78
CA PHE A 3 2.18 4.86 -7.32
C PHE A 3 2.25 6.25 -6.68
N LYS A 4 1.34 6.53 -5.76
CA LYS A 4 1.14 7.85 -5.14
C LYS A 4 1.16 7.76 -3.63
N MET A 5 1.43 8.88 -2.96
CA MET A 5 1.43 8.96 -1.51
C MET A 5 0.92 10.32 -1.07
N LEU A 6 0.21 10.36 0.07
CA LEU A 6 -0.19 11.63 0.69
C LEU A 6 1.05 12.39 1.18
N LYS A 7 1.03 13.72 1.10
CA LYS A 7 2.13 14.56 1.60
C LYS A 7 2.43 14.31 3.08
N GLU A 8 1.42 14.02 3.88
CA GLU A 8 1.61 13.68 5.30
C GLU A 8 2.33 12.35 5.48
N ALA A 9 2.02 11.36 4.66
CA ALA A 9 2.71 10.08 4.66
C ALA A 9 4.17 10.24 4.20
N GLU A 10 4.45 11.14 3.24
CA GLU A 10 5.84 11.50 2.88
C GLU A 10 6.59 12.14 4.06
N ARG A 11 5.97 13.06 4.79
CA ARG A 11 6.59 13.65 5.99
C ARG A 11 6.85 12.61 7.07
N TYR A 12 5.93 11.67 7.27
CA TYR A 12 6.11 10.58 8.23
C TYR A 12 7.27 9.67 7.81
N TYR A 13 7.36 9.34 6.52
CA TYR A 13 8.51 8.63 5.94
C TYR A 13 9.82 9.34 6.26
N ASP A 14 9.92 10.64 5.98
CA ASP A 14 11.14 11.42 6.20
C ASP A 14 11.55 11.44 7.69
N MET A 15 10.58 11.41 8.61
CA MET A 15 10.86 11.30 10.05
C MET A 15 11.46 9.94 10.40
N VAL A 16 10.84 8.84 9.93
CA VAL A 16 11.31 7.47 10.21
C VAL A 16 12.67 7.18 9.60
N ASP A 17 12.94 7.71 8.40
CA ASP A 17 14.21 7.56 7.68
C ASP A 17 15.29 8.56 8.14
N GLY A 18 14.96 9.43 9.11
CA GLY A 18 15.69 10.65 9.42
C GLY A 18 17.03 10.51 10.17
N ARG A 19 17.48 9.29 10.50
CA ARG A 19 18.70 9.09 11.32
C ARG A 19 20.03 9.35 10.61
N GLY A 20 20.02 9.72 9.33
CA GLY A 20 21.26 9.97 8.58
C GLY A 20 22.15 8.72 8.48
N ASP A 21 23.42 8.88 8.10
CA ASP A 21 24.31 7.79 7.64
C ASP A 21 24.73 6.74 8.70
N GLN A 22 24.23 6.83 9.93
CA GLN A 22 24.63 5.94 11.03
C GLN A 22 23.55 4.92 11.48
N GLY A 23 22.36 4.91 10.86
CA GLY A 23 21.27 3.98 11.18
C GLY A 23 20.73 3.22 9.97
N ALA A 24 19.87 2.22 10.20
CA ALA A 24 19.15 1.58 9.10
C ALA A 24 18.23 2.58 8.39
N LYS A 25 18.15 2.48 7.07
CA LYS A 25 17.34 3.34 6.20
C LYS A 25 16.48 2.49 5.26
N TYR A 26 15.41 3.09 4.78
CA TYR A 26 14.73 2.59 3.60
C TYR A 26 15.68 2.64 2.40
N LYS A 27 15.63 1.61 1.55
CA LYS A 27 16.45 1.56 0.34
C LYS A 27 15.84 2.42 -0.75
N VAL A 28 14.51 2.41 -0.85
CA VAL A 28 13.75 3.22 -1.78
C VAL A 28 12.45 3.68 -1.12
N LYS A 29 11.92 4.82 -1.58
CA LYS A 29 10.63 5.36 -1.09
C LYS A 29 9.47 4.36 -1.20
N PHE A 30 9.56 3.43 -2.17
CA PHE A 30 8.59 2.36 -2.35
C PHE A 30 8.52 1.40 -1.15
N ASP A 31 9.58 1.28 -0.34
CA ASP A 31 9.59 0.41 0.84
C ASP A 31 8.51 0.82 1.83
N PHE A 32 8.42 2.12 2.11
CA PHE A 32 7.39 2.65 3.00
C PHE A 32 5.99 2.58 2.39
N TYR A 33 5.86 2.88 1.10
CA TYR A 33 4.59 2.68 0.39
C TYR A 33 4.12 1.22 0.50
N TYR A 34 5.03 0.26 0.33
CA TYR A 34 4.73 -1.17 0.45
C TYR A 34 4.30 -1.54 1.88
N LEU A 35 4.94 -1.01 2.92
CA LEU A 35 4.54 -1.26 4.30
C LEU A 35 3.14 -0.69 4.60
N CYS A 36 2.85 0.52 4.12
CA CYS A 36 1.51 1.10 4.16
C CYS A 36 0.51 0.21 3.42
N LEU A 37 0.83 -0.24 2.22
CA LEU A 37 -0.03 -1.11 1.42
C LEU A 37 -0.34 -2.43 2.13
N MET A 38 0.68 -3.11 2.65
CA MET A 38 0.51 -4.38 3.37
C MET A 38 -0.35 -4.22 4.62
N ALA A 39 -0.18 -3.11 5.36
CA ALA A 39 -1.06 -2.80 6.48
C ALA A 39 -2.50 -2.56 6.01
N GLY A 40 -2.70 -1.80 4.93
CA GLY A 40 -4.02 -1.56 4.36
C GLY A 40 -4.73 -2.86 3.93
N PHE A 41 -4.01 -3.76 3.27
CA PHE A 41 -4.54 -5.08 2.92
C PHE A 41 -4.83 -5.96 4.14
N HIS A 42 -3.96 -5.92 5.16
CA HIS A 42 -4.15 -6.69 6.38
C HIS A 42 -5.40 -6.24 7.16
N PHE A 43 -5.60 -4.92 7.28
CA PHE A 43 -6.76 -4.35 7.99
C PHE A 43 -8.01 -4.21 7.13
N ARG A 44 -7.94 -4.49 5.83
CA ARG A 44 -9.01 -4.28 4.84
C ARG A 44 -9.50 -2.82 4.78
N GLU A 45 -8.59 -1.89 4.96
CA GLU A 45 -8.94 -0.47 5.06
C GLU A 45 -8.45 0.36 3.88
N LEU A 46 -9.39 1.14 3.34
CA LEU A 46 -9.11 2.22 2.41
C LEU A 46 -8.95 3.54 3.18
N GLY A 47 -8.29 4.50 2.56
CA GLY A 47 -8.33 5.88 3.00
C GLY A 47 -9.77 6.43 3.04
N SER A 48 -9.99 7.48 3.83
CA SER A 48 -11.25 8.21 3.80
C SER A 48 -11.48 8.86 2.43
N GLU A 49 -12.75 9.14 2.08
CA GLU A 49 -13.08 9.76 0.80
C GLU A 49 -12.28 11.05 0.54
N SER A 50 -12.13 11.91 1.57
CA SER A 50 -11.35 13.14 1.45
C SER A 50 -9.87 12.86 1.13
N GLN A 51 -9.27 11.89 1.80
CA GLN A 51 -7.87 11.48 1.53
C GLN A 51 -7.72 10.85 0.15
N ASN A 52 -8.67 10.04 -0.30
CA ASN A 52 -8.64 9.41 -1.63
C ASN A 52 -8.81 10.45 -2.74
N GLN A 53 -9.57 11.53 -2.50
CA GLN A 53 -9.62 12.67 -3.41
C GLN A 53 -8.34 13.51 -3.38
N GLU A 54 -7.67 13.60 -2.24
CA GLU A 54 -6.39 14.30 -2.12
C GLU A 54 -5.27 13.54 -2.86
N ILE A 55 -5.11 12.23 -2.62
CA ILE A 55 -4.06 11.43 -3.25
C ILE A 55 -4.17 11.43 -4.77
N LYS A 56 -5.38 11.48 -5.34
CA LYS A 56 -5.58 11.62 -6.79
C LYS A 56 -4.91 12.87 -7.37
N LYS A 57 -4.87 13.97 -6.61
CA LYS A 57 -4.25 15.25 -6.98
C LYS A 57 -2.73 15.28 -6.76
N THR A 58 -2.18 14.32 -6.03
CA THR A 58 -0.74 14.24 -5.80
C THR A 58 0.01 13.77 -7.05
N ALA A 59 1.25 14.21 -7.19
CA ALA A 59 2.18 13.64 -8.16
C ALA A 59 2.52 12.21 -7.74
N TYR A 60 2.77 11.34 -8.71
CA TYR A 60 3.33 10.02 -8.41
C TYR A 60 4.80 10.16 -8.07
N PHE A 61 5.30 9.27 -7.22
CA PHE A 61 6.73 9.21 -6.88
C PHE A 61 7.47 8.15 -7.71
N VAL A 62 6.76 7.15 -8.23
CA VAL A 62 7.28 6.15 -9.16
C VAL A 62 6.12 5.54 -9.98
N ASP A 63 6.38 5.17 -11.22
CA ASP A 63 5.40 4.61 -12.17
C ASP A 63 5.67 3.13 -12.54
N TYR A 64 6.66 2.52 -11.89
CA TYR A 64 7.02 1.10 -12.01
C TYR A 64 7.30 0.49 -10.64
N TYR A 65 7.27 -0.83 -10.55
CA TYR A 65 7.77 -1.54 -9.37
C TYR A 65 9.30 -1.51 -9.36
N PRO A 66 9.96 -1.01 -8.29
CA PRO A 66 11.41 -1.12 -8.18
C PRO A 66 11.88 -2.56 -8.31
N GLU A 67 13.13 -2.77 -8.73
CA GLU A 67 13.65 -4.10 -9.06
C GLU A 67 13.50 -5.12 -7.92
N ALA A 68 13.68 -4.68 -6.67
CA ALA A 68 13.49 -5.50 -5.48
C ALA A 68 12.06 -6.04 -5.27
N TYR A 69 11.08 -5.51 -6.00
CA TYR A 69 9.65 -5.87 -5.92
C TYR A 69 9.15 -6.60 -7.17
N ARG A 70 10.00 -6.82 -8.18
CA ARG A 70 9.57 -7.42 -9.46
C ARG A 70 8.99 -8.82 -9.29
N ASP A 71 9.51 -9.60 -8.35
CA ASP A 71 9.02 -10.95 -8.01
C ASP A 71 7.80 -10.92 -7.06
N LYS A 72 7.41 -9.75 -6.55
CA LYS A 72 6.26 -9.57 -5.65
C LYS A 72 5.01 -9.03 -6.35
N ILE A 73 5.09 -8.71 -7.64
CA ILE A 73 3.98 -8.10 -8.40
C ILE A 73 2.72 -8.98 -8.31
N ASP A 74 2.84 -10.27 -8.59
CA ASP A 74 1.69 -11.19 -8.59
C ASP A 74 1.10 -11.36 -7.18
N LEU A 75 1.94 -11.31 -6.14
CA LEU A 75 1.48 -11.32 -4.74
C LEU A 75 0.68 -10.06 -4.42
N ILE A 76 1.20 -8.88 -4.78
CA ILE A 76 0.54 -7.60 -4.54
C ILE A 76 -0.81 -7.54 -5.26
N VAL A 77 -0.86 -7.98 -6.52
CA VAL A 77 -2.10 -8.05 -7.31
C VAL A 77 -3.09 -9.04 -6.69
N GLY A 78 -2.62 -10.22 -6.25
CA GLY A 78 -3.46 -11.22 -5.57
C GLY A 78 -4.07 -10.68 -4.28
N LEU A 79 -3.28 -10.00 -3.45
CA LEU A 79 -3.76 -9.37 -2.21
C LEU A 79 -4.78 -8.25 -2.47
N LEU A 80 -4.59 -7.47 -3.54
CA LEU A 80 -5.57 -6.47 -3.95
C LEU A 80 -6.91 -7.11 -4.33
N ILE A 81 -6.88 -8.18 -5.14
CA ILE A 81 -8.09 -8.91 -5.54
C ILE A 81 -8.79 -9.47 -4.31
N ASP A 82 -8.04 -10.13 -3.43
CA ASP A 82 -8.55 -10.72 -2.19
C ASP A 82 -9.23 -9.66 -1.28
N ALA A 83 -8.59 -8.51 -1.08
CA ALA A 83 -9.17 -7.42 -0.30
C ALA A 83 -10.45 -6.85 -0.94
N GLU A 84 -10.47 -6.70 -2.26
CA GLU A 84 -11.64 -6.20 -3.00
C GLU A 84 -12.79 -7.23 -3.08
N MET A 85 -12.48 -8.53 -3.11
CA MET A 85 -13.47 -9.59 -3.03
C MET A 85 -14.25 -9.49 -1.72
N GLU A 86 -13.54 -9.37 -0.59
CA GLU A 86 -14.14 -9.21 0.73
C GLU A 86 -15.00 -7.96 0.81
N ARG A 87 -14.46 -6.80 0.37
CA ARG A 87 -15.17 -5.52 0.38
C ARG A 87 -16.45 -5.53 -0.45
N LYS A 88 -16.49 -6.32 -1.52
CA LYS A 88 -17.66 -6.46 -2.41
C LYS A 88 -18.53 -7.68 -2.08
N ALA A 89 -18.22 -8.41 -1.02
CA ALA A 89 -18.88 -9.67 -0.65
C ALA A 89 -18.90 -10.70 -1.80
N ILE A 90 -17.85 -10.74 -2.63
CA ILE A 90 -17.66 -11.73 -3.69
C ILE A 90 -17.06 -12.98 -3.06
N THR A 91 -17.78 -14.09 -3.14
CA THR A 91 -17.32 -15.38 -2.60
C THR A 91 -16.40 -16.10 -3.58
N SER A 92 -15.56 -17.01 -3.09
CA SER A 92 -14.67 -17.82 -3.93
C SER A 92 -15.41 -18.71 -4.95
N THR A 93 -16.70 -18.99 -4.71
CA THR A 93 -17.57 -19.72 -5.62
C THR A 93 -18.18 -18.85 -6.73
N ASP A 94 -18.18 -17.53 -6.58
CA ASP A 94 -18.69 -16.60 -7.59
C ASP A 94 -17.62 -16.33 -8.66
N LYS A 95 -17.43 -17.32 -9.54
CA LYS A 95 -16.47 -17.24 -10.65
C LYS A 95 -16.68 -16.00 -11.52
N LYS A 96 -17.93 -15.60 -11.76
CA LYS A 96 -18.26 -14.47 -12.63
C LYS A 96 -17.92 -13.14 -11.95
N GLY A 97 -18.25 -12.99 -10.66
CA GLY A 97 -17.86 -11.82 -9.87
C GLY A 97 -16.35 -11.66 -9.78
N ILE A 98 -15.63 -12.76 -9.56
CA ILE A 98 -14.15 -12.78 -9.53
C ILE A 98 -13.59 -12.35 -10.89
N GLU A 99 -14.07 -12.92 -12.00
CA GLU A 99 -13.59 -12.58 -13.34
C GLU A 99 -13.82 -11.10 -13.65
N LEU A 100 -15.02 -10.57 -13.38
CA LEU A 100 -15.32 -9.15 -13.56
C LEU A 100 -14.43 -8.25 -12.69
N LEU A 101 -14.15 -8.66 -11.46
CA LEU A 101 -13.24 -7.95 -10.58
C LEU A 101 -11.82 -7.94 -11.15
N MET A 102 -11.30 -9.10 -11.54
CA MET A 102 -9.96 -9.23 -12.14
C MET A 102 -9.81 -8.36 -13.38
N VAL A 103 -10.77 -8.41 -14.32
CA VAL A 103 -10.78 -7.58 -15.53
C VAL A 103 -10.80 -6.08 -15.19
N SER A 104 -11.46 -5.69 -14.09
CA SER A 104 -11.48 -4.28 -13.68
C SER A 104 -10.15 -3.80 -13.08
N LEU A 105 -9.38 -4.68 -12.43
CA LEU A 105 -8.18 -4.32 -11.67
C LEU A 105 -6.86 -4.58 -12.41
N ILE A 106 -6.84 -5.56 -13.31
CA ILE A 106 -5.63 -6.05 -13.99
C ILE A 106 -5.57 -5.54 -15.42
N ASP A 107 -4.37 -5.15 -15.83
CA ASP A 107 -4.03 -4.94 -17.24
C ASP A 107 -2.71 -5.67 -17.53
N HIS A 108 -2.77 -6.80 -18.21
CA HIS A 108 -1.59 -7.63 -18.50
C HIS A 108 -0.60 -6.97 -19.46
N LEU A 109 -1.01 -5.91 -20.18
CA LEU A 109 -0.14 -5.17 -21.09
C LEU A 109 0.61 -4.05 -20.36
N SER A 110 0.19 -3.70 -19.15
CA SER A 110 0.86 -2.67 -18.36
C SER A 110 2.08 -3.23 -17.63
N VAL A 111 3.10 -2.39 -17.45
CA VAL A 111 4.35 -2.75 -16.74
C VAL A 111 4.08 -3.21 -15.30
N THR A 112 3.02 -2.68 -14.68
CA THR A 112 2.64 -2.97 -13.30
C THR A 112 1.62 -4.09 -13.19
N LYS A 113 1.16 -4.68 -14.30
CA LYS A 113 0.01 -5.62 -14.38
C LYS A 113 -1.31 -5.05 -13.84
N LEU A 114 -1.39 -3.74 -13.63
CA LEU A 114 -2.56 -3.08 -13.05
C LEU A 114 -3.23 -2.17 -14.06
N SER A 115 -4.55 -2.16 -14.03
CA SER A 115 -5.36 -1.14 -14.68
C SER A 115 -5.25 0.20 -13.92
N SER A 116 -5.80 1.26 -14.49
CA SER A 116 -5.97 2.53 -13.77
C SER A 116 -6.75 2.35 -12.46
N LYS A 117 -7.81 1.53 -12.47
CA LYS A 117 -8.61 1.24 -11.28
C LYS A 117 -7.83 0.42 -10.25
N GLY A 118 -7.01 -0.52 -10.71
CA GLY A 118 -6.08 -1.27 -9.86
C GLY A 118 -5.14 -0.32 -9.10
N HIS A 119 -4.51 0.63 -9.80
CA HIS A 119 -3.67 1.65 -9.17
C HIS A 119 -4.41 2.55 -8.18
N GLU A 120 -5.65 2.95 -8.50
CA GLU A 120 -6.46 3.73 -7.57
C GLU A 120 -6.66 2.99 -6.25
N PHE A 121 -7.14 1.75 -6.28
CA PHE A 121 -7.38 0.99 -5.05
C PHE A 121 -6.08 0.69 -4.30
N LEU A 122 -4.99 0.39 -5.00
CA LEU A 122 -3.69 0.13 -4.38
C LEU A 122 -3.21 1.37 -3.60
N ASN A 123 -3.37 2.56 -4.18
CA ASN A 123 -3.08 3.82 -3.49
C ASN A 123 -4.05 4.08 -2.32
N ASP A 124 -5.35 3.83 -2.49
CA ASP A 124 -6.35 4.02 -1.43
C ASP A 124 -6.11 3.06 -0.24
N TYR A 125 -5.73 1.80 -0.48
CA TYR A 125 -5.31 0.86 0.56
C TYR A 125 -4.03 1.31 1.25
N ALA A 126 -3.04 1.80 0.51
CA ALA A 126 -1.84 2.37 1.12
C ALA A 126 -2.16 3.57 2.04
N VAL A 127 -3.15 4.40 1.69
CA VAL A 127 -3.65 5.46 2.58
C VAL A 127 -4.26 4.89 3.85
N GLY A 128 -5.13 3.87 3.73
CA GLY A 128 -5.74 3.22 4.88
C GLY A 128 -4.69 2.61 5.83
N GLY A 129 -3.71 1.90 5.29
CA GLY A 129 -2.62 1.35 6.08
C GLY A 129 -1.72 2.42 6.69
N TYR A 130 -1.49 3.55 6.01
CA TYR A 130 -0.81 4.71 6.61
C TYR A 130 -1.57 5.23 7.84
N ASN A 131 -2.89 5.36 7.77
CA ASN A 131 -3.69 5.79 8.93
C ASN A 131 -3.47 4.84 10.13
N ARG A 132 -3.55 3.52 9.89
CA ARG A 132 -3.29 2.51 10.93
C ARG A 132 -1.88 2.59 11.52
N ILE A 133 -0.88 2.79 10.68
CA ILE A 133 0.51 2.96 11.11
C ILE A 133 0.64 4.22 11.96
N LYS A 134 0.14 5.36 11.48
CA LYS A 134 0.27 6.65 12.16
C LYS A 134 -0.40 6.65 13.53
N ASP A 135 -1.55 6.01 13.65
CA ASP A 135 -2.33 5.97 14.88
C ASP A 135 -1.69 5.05 15.93
N ALA A 136 -1.03 3.97 15.50
CA ALA A 136 -0.45 2.98 16.40
C ALA A 136 1.05 3.19 16.69
N ILE A 137 1.77 3.84 15.78
CA ILE A 137 3.23 3.99 15.83
C ILE A 137 3.56 5.48 15.95
N PRO A 138 3.94 5.97 17.15
CA PRO A 138 4.42 7.32 17.33
C PRO A 138 5.60 7.61 16.40
N ALA A 139 5.73 8.87 15.99
CA ALA A 139 6.85 9.30 15.18
C ALA A 139 8.17 8.95 15.87
N THR A 140 9.00 8.19 15.16
CA THR A 140 10.34 7.78 15.58
C THR A 140 11.32 8.15 14.47
N SER A 141 12.59 8.32 14.83
CA SER A 141 13.70 8.49 13.87
C SER A 141 14.55 7.23 13.72
N GLU A 142 14.10 6.12 14.31
CA GLU A 142 14.79 4.84 14.27
C GLU A 142 13.95 3.84 13.48
N LEU A 143 14.44 3.46 12.29
CA LEU A 143 13.76 2.48 11.44
C LEU A 143 13.62 1.14 12.16
N GLU A 144 14.60 0.72 12.96
CA GLU A 144 14.54 -0.54 13.70
C GLU A 144 13.38 -0.55 14.71
N VAL A 145 13.20 0.57 15.44
CA VAL A 145 12.08 0.74 16.37
C VAL A 145 10.77 0.72 15.60
N PHE A 146 10.69 1.43 14.47
CA PHE A 146 9.52 1.42 13.60
C PHE A 146 9.17 -0.01 13.17
N MET A 147 10.13 -0.80 12.70
CA MET A 147 9.91 -2.17 12.22
C MET A 147 9.44 -3.12 13.33
N ILE A 148 9.97 -2.98 14.55
CA ILE A 148 9.50 -3.74 15.73
C ILE A 148 8.04 -3.39 16.03
N MET A 149 7.69 -2.10 16.00
CA MET A 149 6.33 -1.65 16.26
C MET A 149 5.35 -2.06 15.15
N TYR A 150 5.80 -1.99 13.90
CA TYR A 150 5.03 -2.43 12.73
C TYR A 150 4.71 -3.92 12.81
N SER A 151 5.68 -4.76 13.18
CA SER A 151 5.42 -6.18 13.41
C SER A 151 4.40 -6.42 14.53
N LYS A 152 4.46 -5.67 15.63
CA LYS A 152 3.46 -5.75 16.71
C LYS A 152 2.07 -5.33 16.26
N LEU A 153 1.96 -4.28 15.45
CA LEU A 153 0.69 -3.82 14.88
C LEU A 153 -0.01 -4.93 14.10
N LEU A 154 0.73 -5.62 13.23
CA LEU A 154 0.16 -6.70 12.41
C LEU A 154 -0.18 -7.96 13.22
N ASN A 155 0.61 -8.28 14.25
CA ASN A 155 0.40 -9.49 15.06
C ASN A 155 -0.71 -9.35 16.12
N ASN A 156 -0.98 -8.13 16.60
CA ASN A 156 -2.01 -7.88 17.61
C ASN A 156 -3.44 -7.78 17.04
N SER A 157 -3.59 -8.02 15.74
CA SER A 157 -4.84 -7.85 14.99
C SER A 157 -5.45 -9.19 14.55
N ALA A 158 -4.87 -10.30 15.03
CA ALA A 158 -5.33 -11.68 14.81
C ALA A 158 -6.20 -12.19 15.96
#